data_AF-R0MBL3-F1
#
_entry.id   AF-R0MBL3-F1
#
_cell.length_a   1.000
_cell.length_b   1.000
_cell.length_c   1.000
_cell.angle_alpha   90.00
_cell.angle_beta   90.00
_cell.angle_gamma   90.00
#
_symmetry.space_group_name_H-M   'P 1'
#
loop_
_entity.id
_entity.type
_entity.pdbx_description
1 polymer ?
#
loop_
_entity_poly.entity_id
_entity_poly.type
_entity_poly.pdbx_seq_one_letter_code
_entity_poly.pdbx_strand_id
1 'polypeptide(L)'
;MSSFLPLLLDKPLEILDIRDNFLNLKGCQTLGEMFCVMDLKELMIGDCLMHDEGVKAFLKEASTRPVTLGLPGDIEVNVNCELLDLSYNDFEQESLLLLVDFVEKYQIRKLLINGNYFEETDKLKTTMEKYGGVLVEEDEYKEEEIIKEEIDENLLGMVSNL
;
A
#
# COMPACT_ATOMS: atom_id res chain seq x y z
N MET A 1 11.56 4.58 14.55
CA MET A 1 12.59 3.54 14.38
C MET A 1 12.63 3.28 12.88
N SER A 2 13.25 4.19 12.10
CA SER A 2 13.22 4.21 10.63
C SER A 2 14.63 4.11 10.02
N SER A 3 15.64 3.84 10.85
CA SER A 3 17.05 3.85 10.47
C SER A 3 17.45 2.73 9.50
N PHE A 4 16.58 1.73 9.28
CA PHE A 4 16.85 0.64 8.35
C PHE A 4 16.41 0.95 6.91
N LEU A 5 15.46 1.87 6.70
CA LEU A 5 14.93 2.17 5.37
C LEU A 5 16.03 2.57 4.36
N PRO A 6 17.02 3.43 4.72
CA PRO A 6 18.09 3.77 3.79
C PRO A 6 18.96 2.57 3.38
N LEU A 7 19.00 1.50 4.17
CA LEU A 7 19.75 0.28 3.87
C LEU A 7 19.06 -0.59 2.81
N LEU A 8 17.82 -0.26 2.45
CA LEU A 8 17.02 -1.00 1.47
C LEU A 8 17.04 -0.34 0.08
N LEU A 9 17.52 0.91 -0.04
CA LEU A 9 17.49 1.70 -1.28
C LEU A 9 18.27 1.07 -2.45
N ASP A 10 19.29 0.27 -2.16
CA ASP A 10 20.12 -0.41 -3.16
C ASP A 10 19.65 -1.85 -3.44
N LYS A 11 18.54 -2.28 -2.84
CA LYS A 11 18.01 -3.64 -2.98
C LYS A 11 16.95 -3.69 -4.07
N PRO A 12 16.93 -4.73 -4.92
CA PRO A 12 15.90 -4.90 -5.94
C PRO A 12 14.62 -5.45 -5.30
N LEU A 13 13.97 -4.65 -4.45
CA LEU A 13 12.71 -5.02 -3.80
C LEU A 13 11.54 -4.62 -4.68
N GLU A 14 10.61 -5.55 -4.87
CA GLU A 14 9.29 -5.29 -5.47
C GLU A 14 8.20 -5.18 -4.39
N ILE A 15 8.42 -5.78 -3.22
CA ILE A 15 7.47 -5.81 -2.10
C ILE A 15 8.18 -5.29 -0.86
N LEU A 16 7.59 -4.30 -0.20
CA LEU A 16 8.04 -3.80 1.09
C LEU A 16 6.85 -3.78 2.06
N ASP A 17 6.85 -4.72 2.99
CA ASP A 17 5.94 -4.75 4.13
C ASP A 17 6.68 -4.33 5.39
N ILE A 18 6.24 -3.22 5.98
CA ILE A 18 6.78 -2.71 7.23
C ILE A 18 5.65 -2.29 8.18
N ARG A 19 4.46 -2.89 8.05
CA ARG A 19 3.36 -2.63 8.98
C ARG A 19 3.78 -2.85 10.44
N ASP A 20 3.06 -2.21 11.36
CA ASP A 20 3.35 -2.25 12.81
C ASP A 20 4.72 -1.67 13.19
N ASN A 21 5.26 -0.74 12.40
CA ASN A 21 6.54 -0.06 12.69
C ASN A 21 6.38 1.44 12.88
N PHE A 22 7.05 2.01 13.88
CA PHE A 22 7.03 3.45 14.08
C PHE A 22 7.84 4.22 13.03
N LEU A 23 7.13 4.95 12.16
CA LEU A 23 7.70 5.89 11.20
C LEU A 23 7.68 7.33 11.74
N ASN A 24 8.87 7.90 11.91
CA ASN A 24 8.98 9.34 12.13
C ASN A 24 8.93 10.09 10.78
N LEU A 25 8.83 11.41 10.82
CA LEU A 25 8.77 12.27 9.63
C LEU A 25 9.88 11.97 8.60
N LYS A 26 11.13 11.75 9.06
CA LYS A 26 12.23 11.41 8.15
C LYS A 26 12.05 10.02 7.52
N GLY A 27 11.49 9.06 8.26
CA GLY A 27 11.11 7.75 7.73
C GLY A 27 10.07 7.87 6.61
N CYS A 28 9.04 8.69 6.80
CA CYS A 28 8.02 8.93 5.77
C CYS A 28 8.62 9.56 4.50
N GLN A 29 9.54 10.52 4.65
CA GLN A 29 10.28 11.11 3.53
C GLN A 29 11.10 10.04 2.79
N THR A 30 11.87 9.23 3.53
CA THR A 30 12.67 8.14 2.93
C THR A 30 11.79 7.11 2.22
N LEU A 31 10.60 6.79 2.71
CA LEU A 31 9.66 5.94 1.98
C LEU A 31 9.16 6.57 0.68
N GLY A 32 8.94 7.88 0.66
CA GLY A 32 8.57 8.58 -0.57
C GLY A 32 9.73 8.59 -1.58
N GLU A 33 10.97 8.78 -1.10
CA GLU A 33 12.19 8.62 -1.91
C GLU A 33 12.28 7.19 -2.47
N MET A 34 12.03 6.16 -1.65
CA MET A 34 12.02 4.76 -2.06
C MET A 34 10.95 4.48 -3.14
N PHE A 35 9.72 4.96 -2.94
CA PHE A 35 8.66 4.85 -3.95
C PHE A 35 9.05 5.48 -5.30
N CYS A 36 9.82 6.57 -5.24
CA CYS A 36 10.28 7.29 -6.42
C CYS A 36 11.35 6.53 -7.21
N VAL A 37 12.34 5.95 -6.53
CA VAL A 37 13.53 5.36 -7.17
C VAL A 37 13.48 3.85 -7.33
N MET A 38 12.62 3.16 -6.58
CA MET A 38 12.50 1.70 -6.59
C MET A 38 11.30 1.25 -7.40
N ASP A 39 11.37 0.05 -7.97
CA ASP A 39 10.26 -0.58 -8.69
C ASP A 39 9.34 -1.36 -7.74
N LEU A 40 8.86 -0.68 -6.70
CA LEU A 40 7.95 -1.26 -5.72
C LEU A 40 6.57 -1.48 -6.35
N LYS A 41 6.15 -2.73 -6.42
CA LYS A 41 4.79 -3.16 -6.77
C LYS A 41 3.87 -3.13 -5.56
N GLU A 42 4.39 -3.46 -4.38
CA GLU A 42 3.61 -3.47 -3.15
C GLU A 42 4.34 -2.70 -2.05
N LEU A 43 3.65 -1.71 -1.48
CA LEU A 43 4.11 -0.93 -0.34
C LEU A 43 3.05 -0.99 0.76
N MET A 44 3.36 -1.76 1.81
CA MET A 44 2.47 -1.93 2.96
C MET A 44 3.04 -1.19 4.17
N ILE A 45 2.40 -0.06 4.49
CA ILE A 45 2.80 0.89 5.54
C ILE A 45 1.61 1.25 6.45
N GLY A 46 0.70 0.28 6.62
CA GLY A 46 -0.38 0.37 7.59
C GLY A 46 0.11 0.26 9.04
N ASP A 47 -0.64 0.87 9.98
CA ASP A 47 -0.30 0.94 11.42
C ASP A 47 1.17 1.32 11.67
N CYS A 48 1.60 2.39 11.01
CA CYS A 48 2.97 2.87 11.13
C CYS A 48 3.09 4.18 11.92
N LEU A 49 1.98 4.59 12.58
CA LEU A 49 1.84 5.86 13.29
C LEU A 49 2.26 7.07 12.45
N MET A 50 1.94 7.02 11.15
CA MET A 50 2.14 8.16 10.26
C MET A 50 1.07 9.21 10.55
N HIS A 51 1.42 10.24 11.31
CA HIS A 51 0.61 11.45 11.43
C HIS A 51 0.48 12.16 10.08
N ASP A 52 -0.52 13.04 9.96
CA ASP A 52 -0.87 13.76 8.73
C ASP A 52 0.35 14.41 8.05
N GLU A 53 1.23 15.07 8.81
CA GLU A 53 2.49 15.65 8.28
C GLU A 53 3.46 14.60 7.71
N GLY A 54 3.47 13.40 8.30
CA GLY A 54 4.23 12.26 7.78
C GLY A 54 3.67 11.77 6.45
N VAL A 55 2.34 11.67 6.31
CA VAL A 55 1.68 11.31 5.06
C VAL A 55 1.93 12.36 3.98
N LYS A 56 1.77 13.64 4.29
CA LYS A 56 2.11 14.76 3.39
C LYS A 56 3.55 14.67 2.91
N ALA A 57 4.49 14.40 3.81
CA ALA A 57 5.90 14.26 3.48
C ALA A 57 6.16 13.06 2.56
N PHE A 58 5.54 11.90 2.83
CA PHE A 58 5.59 10.74 1.95
C PHE A 58 5.07 11.06 0.55
N LEU A 59 3.84 11.59 0.44
CA LEU A 59 3.19 11.90 -0.83
C LEU A 59 3.98 12.92 -1.64
N LYS A 60 4.53 13.94 -0.97
CA LYS A 60 5.36 14.97 -1.62
C LYS A 60 6.59 14.38 -2.28
N GLU A 61 7.36 13.54 -1.56
CA GLU A 61 8.57 12.93 -2.11
C GLU A 61 8.23 11.88 -3.18
N ALA A 62 7.22 11.02 -2.92
CA ALA A 62 6.76 10.01 -3.88
C ALA A 62 6.26 10.64 -5.19
N SER A 63 5.61 11.81 -5.10
CA SER A 63 5.11 12.57 -6.25
C SER A 63 6.19 13.14 -7.17
N THR A 64 7.46 13.01 -6.83
CA THR A 64 8.57 13.41 -7.70
C THR A 64 8.90 12.37 -8.77
N ARG A 65 8.38 11.14 -8.66
CA ARG A 65 8.63 10.07 -9.65
C ARG A 65 8.20 10.53 -11.05
N PRO A 66 9.11 10.51 -12.04
CA PRO A 66 8.77 10.81 -13.43
C PRO A 66 7.77 9.77 -13.96
N VAL A 67 6.73 10.24 -14.63
CA VAL A 67 5.79 9.39 -15.36
C VAL A 67 6.17 9.48 -16.83
N THR A 68 6.46 8.34 -17.46
CA THR A 68 6.73 8.30 -18.90
C THR A 68 5.46 8.62 -19.68
N LEU A 69 5.59 9.37 -20.77
CA LEU A 69 4.45 9.83 -21.58
C LEU A 69 3.83 8.70 -22.43
N GLY A 70 4.43 7.51 -22.44
CA GLY A 70 3.94 6.37 -23.21
C GLY A 70 4.09 6.60 -24.71
N LEU A 71 5.11 7.36 -25.12
CA LEU A 71 5.38 7.61 -26.53
C LEU A 71 5.92 6.34 -27.21
N PRO A 72 5.70 6.17 -28.53
CA PRO A 72 6.29 5.04 -29.26
C PRO A 72 7.81 5.00 -29.09
N GLY A 73 8.32 3.94 -28.45
CA GLY A 73 9.75 3.78 -28.15
C GLY A 73 10.16 4.14 -26.72
N ASP A 74 9.24 4.65 -25.89
CA ASP A 74 9.46 4.75 -24.46
C ASP A 74 9.65 3.35 -23.88
N ILE A 75 10.60 3.22 -22.96
CA ILE A 75 10.63 2.09 -22.04
C ILE A 75 9.39 2.27 -21.16
N GLU A 76 8.43 1.35 -21.23
CA GLU A 76 7.30 1.31 -20.31
C GLU A 76 7.85 1.22 -18.89
N VAL A 77 7.96 2.35 -18.22
CA VAL A 77 8.18 2.35 -16.78
C VAL A 77 6.81 2.03 -16.22
N ASN A 78 6.64 0.79 -15.79
CA ASN A 78 5.40 0.33 -15.17
C ASN A 78 5.17 1.22 -13.94
N VAL A 79 4.25 2.17 -14.05
CA VAL A 79 3.98 3.13 -12.98
C VAL A 79 3.03 2.56 -11.93
N ASN A 80 2.57 1.33 -12.16
CA ASN A 80 1.48 0.72 -11.41
C ASN A 80 2.03 0.08 -10.13
N CYS A 81 1.94 0.81 -9.03
CA CYS A 81 1.90 0.17 -7.72
C CYS A 81 0.64 -0.70 -7.67
N GLU A 82 0.82 -2.00 -7.50
CA GLU A 82 -0.24 -3.00 -7.40
C GLU A 82 -1.01 -2.86 -6.08
N LEU A 83 -0.31 -2.55 -5.00
CA LEU A 83 -0.87 -2.38 -3.66
C LEU A 83 -0.16 -1.26 -2.90
N LEU A 84 -0.95 -0.26 -2.48
CA LEU A 84 -0.53 0.73 -1.49
C LEU A 84 -1.44 0.61 -0.27
N ASP A 85 -0.87 0.26 0.88
CA ASP A 85 -1.58 0.20 2.14
C ASP A 85 -1.12 1.31 3.08
N LEU A 86 -2.03 2.25 3.34
CA LEU A 86 -1.91 3.41 4.24
C LEU A 86 -2.89 3.29 5.42
N SER A 87 -3.46 2.11 5.67
CA SER A 87 -4.47 1.90 6.70
C SER A 87 -3.93 2.14 8.12
N TYR A 88 -4.82 2.42 9.07
CA TYR A 88 -4.50 2.56 10.49
C TYR A 88 -3.38 3.57 10.78
N ASN A 89 -3.39 4.69 10.07
CA ASN A 89 -2.51 5.81 10.34
C ASN A 89 -3.34 7.02 10.83
N ASP A 90 -2.67 8.14 11.08
CA ASP A 90 -3.26 9.36 11.64
C ASP A 90 -3.41 10.43 10.53
N PHE A 91 -3.95 10.02 9.39
CA PHE A 91 -4.16 10.84 8.19
C PHE A 91 -5.44 11.68 8.31
N GLU A 92 -5.40 12.96 7.95
CA GLU A 92 -6.57 13.86 7.92
C GLU A 92 -7.07 14.21 6.49
N GLN A 93 -8.26 14.82 6.40
CA GLN A 93 -8.90 15.20 5.11
C GLN A 93 -7.99 15.99 4.15
N GLU A 94 -7.06 16.80 4.65
CA GLU A 94 -6.11 17.55 3.82
C GLU A 94 -5.16 16.63 3.02
N SER A 95 -4.62 15.60 3.68
CA SER A 95 -3.80 14.58 3.01
C SER A 95 -4.59 13.77 1.99
N LEU A 96 -5.91 13.69 2.13
CA LEU A 96 -6.80 13.00 1.17
C LEU A 96 -6.78 13.67 -0.18
N LEU A 97 -6.79 14.99 -0.18
CA LEU A 97 -6.74 15.76 -1.42
C LEU A 97 -5.40 15.51 -2.15
N LEU A 98 -4.29 15.42 -1.42
CA LEU A 98 -2.99 15.08 -1.99
C LEU A 98 -2.95 13.64 -2.50
N LEU A 99 -3.58 12.71 -1.79
CA LEU A 99 -3.66 11.31 -2.21
C LEU A 99 -4.50 11.17 -3.49
N VAL A 100 -5.55 11.96 -3.67
CA VAL A 100 -6.32 12.00 -4.94
C VAL A 100 -5.41 12.36 -6.12
N ASP A 101 -4.62 13.43 -5.99
CA ASP A 101 -3.71 13.87 -7.04
C ASP A 101 -2.62 12.80 -7.30
N PHE A 102 -2.15 12.14 -6.23
CA PHE A 102 -1.19 11.06 -6.31
C PHE A 102 -1.73 9.86 -7.09
N VAL A 103 -2.94 9.38 -6.79
CA VAL A 103 -3.51 8.21 -7.48
C VAL A 103 -3.89 8.52 -8.94
N GLU A 104 -4.27 9.76 -9.26
CA GLU A 104 -4.50 10.18 -10.66
C GLU A 104 -3.21 10.10 -11.48
N LYS A 105 -2.07 10.45 -10.85
CA LYS A 105 -0.76 10.43 -11.50
C LYS A 105 -0.17 9.03 -11.64
N TYR A 106 -0.30 8.19 -10.61
CA TYR A 106 0.41 6.91 -10.51
C TYR A 106 -0.48 5.67 -10.72
N GLN A 107 -1.80 5.83 -10.87
CA GLN A 107 -2.74 4.77 -11.24
C GLN A 107 -2.62 3.51 -10.35
N ILE A 108 -2.68 3.72 -9.03
CA ILE A 108 -2.59 2.66 -8.02
C ILE A 108 -3.72 1.63 -8.22
N ARG A 109 -3.38 0.34 -8.26
CA ARG A 109 -4.36 -0.73 -8.54
C ARG A 109 -5.23 -1.08 -7.33
N LYS A 110 -4.63 -1.13 -6.14
CA LYS A 110 -5.34 -1.37 -4.88
C LYS A 110 -4.82 -0.42 -3.81
N LEU A 111 -5.74 0.31 -3.18
CA LEU A 111 -5.44 1.28 -2.14
C LEU A 111 -6.24 0.97 -0.88
N LEU A 112 -5.55 0.76 0.24
CA LEU A 112 -6.17 0.55 1.57
C LEU A 112 -5.97 1.81 2.40
N ILE A 113 -7.06 2.36 2.93
CA ILE A 113 -7.03 3.60 3.73
C ILE A 113 -7.87 3.51 5.02
N ASN A 114 -8.32 2.32 5.40
CA ASN A 114 -9.14 2.08 6.59
C ASN A 114 -8.49 2.67 7.85
N GLY A 115 -9.29 3.05 8.85
CA GLY A 115 -8.76 3.41 10.18
C GLY A 115 -8.00 4.73 10.24
N ASN A 116 -8.29 5.69 9.34
CA ASN A 116 -7.73 7.05 9.33
C ASN A 116 -8.81 8.11 9.67
N TYR A 117 -8.44 9.41 9.73
CA TYR A 117 -9.29 10.52 10.20
C TYR A 117 -9.86 11.41 9.07
N PHE A 118 -10.67 10.85 8.18
CA PHE A 118 -11.42 11.59 7.16
C PHE A 118 -12.84 11.04 7.00
N GLU A 119 -13.75 11.86 6.49
CA GLU A 119 -15.17 11.51 6.34
C GLU A 119 -15.57 11.35 4.86
N GLU A 120 -14.99 12.15 3.96
CA GLU A 120 -15.41 12.21 2.56
C GLU A 120 -14.36 11.63 1.61
N THR A 121 -14.65 10.44 1.05
CA THR A 121 -13.76 9.69 0.15
C THR A 121 -14.25 9.61 -1.30
N ASP A 122 -15.43 10.14 -1.60
CA ASP A 122 -16.09 10.01 -2.92
C ASP A 122 -15.20 10.40 -4.09
N LYS A 123 -14.44 11.49 -3.94
CA LYS A 123 -13.50 11.96 -4.98
C LYS A 123 -12.38 10.96 -5.20
N LEU A 124 -11.80 10.41 -4.13
CA LEU A 124 -10.75 9.42 -4.19
C LEU A 124 -11.24 8.12 -4.84
N LYS A 125 -12.42 7.64 -4.42
CA LYS A 125 -13.06 6.46 -4.98
C LYS A 125 -13.32 6.61 -6.48
N THR A 126 -13.95 7.72 -6.89
CA THR A 126 -14.23 8.01 -8.29
C THR A 126 -12.94 8.08 -9.12
N THR A 127 -11.87 8.68 -8.58
CA THR A 127 -10.58 8.73 -9.26
C THR A 127 -9.95 7.34 -9.40
N MET A 128 -9.96 6.52 -8.35
CA MET A 128 -9.46 5.14 -8.40
C MET A 128 -10.21 4.31 -9.47
N GLU A 129 -11.54 4.33 -9.45
CA GLU A 129 -12.38 3.59 -10.39
C GLU A 129 -12.15 4.04 -11.85
N LYS A 130 -12.00 5.35 -12.09
CA LYS A 130 -11.71 5.94 -13.41
C LYS A 130 -10.44 5.33 -14.04
N TYR A 131 -9.44 4.99 -13.24
CA TYR A 131 -8.17 4.39 -13.70
C TYR A 131 -8.09 2.88 -13.48
N GLY A 132 -9.21 2.22 -13.13
CA GLY A 132 -9.29 0.77 -12.95
C GLY A 132 -8.67 0.25 -11.65
N GLY A 133 -8.46 1.13 -10.67
CA GLY A 133 -8.05 0.78 -9.31
C GLY A 133 -9.24 0.53 -8.38
N VAL A 134 -8.96 -0.07 -7.22
CA VAL A 134 -9.94 -0.38 -6.17
C VAL A 134 -9.55 0.30 -4.87
N LEU A 135 -10.49 1.02 -4.27
CA LEU A 135 -10.37 1.59 -2.94
C LEU A 135 -10.98 0.64 -1.91
N VAL A 136 -10.25 0.35 -0.83
CA VAL A 136 -10.73 -0.43 0.32
C VAL A 136 -10.85 0.53 1.51
N GLU A 137 -12.08 0.70 1.99
CA GLU A 137 -12.49 1.68 3.02
C GLU A 137 -13.04 1.02 4.30
N GLU A 138 -13.42 -0.25 4.18
CA GLU A 138 -13.85 -1.08 5.29
C GLU A 138 -12.88 -2.25 5.45
N ASP A 139 -12.75 -2.78 6.66
CA ASP A 139 -12.15 -4.09 6.84
C ASP A 139 -13.05 -5.08 6.09
N GLU A 140 -12.69 -5.42 4.86
CA GLU A 140 -13.15 -6.66 4.26
C GLU A 140 -12.58 -7.79 5.13
N TYR A 141 -13.23 -8.09 6.25
CA TYR A 141 -13.22 -9.42 6.85
C TYR A 141 -13.85 -10.34 5.81
N LYS A 142 -13.07 -10.69 4.78
CA LYS A 142 -13.26 -11.98 4.15
C LYS A 142 -12.84 -12.94 5.23
N GLU A 143 -13.83 -13.48 5.97
CA GLU A 143 -13.66 -14.80 6.55
C GLU A 143 -13.04 -15.63 5.42
N GLU A 144 -11.76 -15.95 5.54
CA GLU A 144 -11.23 -17.08 4.79
C GLU A 144 -12.18 -18.21 5.16
N GLU A 145 -12.95 -18.70 4.19
CA GLU A 145 -13.69 -19.94 4.35
C GLU A 145 -12.62 -20.95 4.80
N ILE A 146 -12.60 -21.23 6.11
CA ILE A 146 -11.91 -22.39 6.62
C ILE A 146 -12.60 -23.54 5.90
N ILE A 147 -11.97 -24.02 4.83
CA ILE A 147 -12.32 -25.28 4.22
C ILE A 147 -12.15 -26.26 5.37
N LYS A 148 -13.27 -26.61 6.00
CA LYS A 148 -13.34 -27.76 6.88
C LYS A 148 -13.07 -28.94 5.96
N GLU A 149 -11.81 -29.28 5.79
CA GLU A 149 -11.45 -30.63 5.44
C GLU A 149 -12.08 -31.49 6.53
N GLU A 150 -13.22 -32.11 6.21
CA GLU A 150 -13.74 -33.23 6.97
C GLU A 150 -12.59 -34.23 7.06
N ILE A 151 -11.95 -34.28 8.23
CA ILE A 151 -11.03 -35.35 8.56
C ILE A 151 -11.86 -36.61 8.44
N ASP A 152 -11.65 -37.36 7.36
CA ASP A 152 -12.26 -38.66 7.15
C ASP A 152 -11.90 -39.53 8.35
N GLU A 153 -12.89 -39.84 9.20
CA GLU A 153 -12.71 -40.64 10.42
C GLU A 153 -12.09 -42.01 10.12
N ASN A 154 -12.08 -42.45 8.85
CA ASN A 154 -11.39 -43.66 8.42
C ASN A 154 -9.85 -43.57 8.48
N LEU A 155 -9.24 -42.38 8.41
CA LEU A 155 -7.78 -42.22 8.55
C LEU A 155 -7.29 -42.40 9.99
N LEU A 156 -8.12 -42.05 10.99
CA LEU A 156 -7.81 -42.25 12.42
C LEU A 156 -7.82 -43.73 12.84
N GLY A 157 -8.54 -44.58 12.12
CA GLY A 157 -8.55 -46.04 12.32
C GLY A 157 -7.28 -46.75 11.86
N MET A 158 -6.45 -46.10 11.02
CA MET A 158 -5.19 -46.70 10.53
C MET A 158 -4.00 -46.44 11.44
N VAL A 159 -4.03 -45.37 12.25
CA VAL A 159 -2.94 -45.01 13.19
C VAL A 159 -3.10 -45.72 14.54
N SER A 160 -4.28 -46.29 14.82
CA SER A 160 -4.58 -47.03 16.05
C SER A 160 -4.25 -48.53 15.97
N ASN A 161 -3.71 -49.01 14.83
CA ASN A 161 -3.28 -50.39 14.61
C ASN A 161 -1.76 -50.52 14.31
N LEU A 162 -0.94 -49.53 14.73
CA LEU A 162 0.53 -49.62 14.73
C LEU A 162 1.07 -49.86 16.15
#